data_AF-A0A540MDG6-F1
#
_entry.id   AF-A0A540MDG6-F1
#
_cell.length_a   1.000
_cell.length_b   1.000
_cell.length_c   1.000
_cell.angle_alpha   90.00
_cell.angle_beta   90.00
_cell.angle_gamma   90.00
#
_symmetry.space_group_name_H-M   'P 1'
#
loop_
_entity.id
_entity.type
_entity.pdbx_description
1 polymer ?
#
loop_
_entity_poly.entity_id
_entity_poly.type
_entity_poly.pdbx_seq_one_letter_code
_entity_poly.pdbx_strand_id
1 'polypeptide(L)'
;MLDYNVPGGKLNRGLSVIDSYQLVQQGRELTEDEIFLASALGWCIEWLQAFFLVPDDIMDGSHTRCGQPCWFRLPKVGMIAVNDGVVLRNHIPRILIKYFR
;
A
#
# COMPACT_ATOMS: atom_id res chain seq x y z
N MET A 1 -5.30 11.69 2.06
CA MET A 1 -5.22 10.45 2.85
C MET A 1 -4.50 9.37 2.07
N LEU A 2 -5.03 8.91 0.93
CA LEU A 2 -4.38 7.91 0.08
C LEU A 2 -3.00 8.34 -0.39
N ASP A 3 -2.93 9.50 -1.06
CA ASP A 3 -1.67 10.06 -1.58
C ASP A 3 -0.64 10.43 -0.49
N TYR A 4 -1.10 10.48 0.77
CA TYR A 4 -0.25 10.77 1.92
C TYR A 4 0.31 9.50 2.57
N ASN A 5 -0.49 8.43 2.59
CA ASN A 5 -0.19 7.22 3.36
C ASN A 5 0.37 6.07 2.51
N VAL A 6 0.05 6.03 1.21
CA VAL A 6 0.43 4.92 0.32
C VAL A 6 1.72 5.23 -0.45
N PRO A 7 1.87 6.39 -1.12
CA PRO A 7 3.13 6.77 -1.78
C PRO A 7 4.17 7.30 -0.78
N GLY A 8 5.44 7.43 -1.22
CA GLY A 8 6.53 8.00 -0.42
C GLY A 8 7.37 6.98 0.36
N GLY A 9 7.00 5.71 0.30
CA GLY A 9 7.86 4.59 0.71
C GLY A 9 8.86 4.17 -0.37
N LYS A 10 9.65 3.13 -0.07
CA LYS A 10 10.60 2.54 -1.04
C LYS A 10 9.93 1.70 -2.13
N LEU A 11 8.64 1.36 -1.96
CA LEU A 11 7.86 0.47 -2.85
C LEU A 11 8.42 -0.96 -2.98
N ASN A 12 9.36 -1.36 -2.12
CA ASN A 12 10.01 -2.67 -2.19
C ASN A 12 9.00 -3.83 -2.10
N ARG A 13 7.91 -3.69 -1.34
CA ARG A 13 6.94 -4.79 -1.17
C ARG A 13 6.07 -4.95 -2.42
N GLY A 14 5.64 -3.84 -3.02
CA GLY A 14 4.92 -3.84 -4.28
C GLY A 14 5.78 -4.33 -5.45
N LEU A 15 7.02 -3.83 -5.58
CA LEU A 15 7.95 -4.25 -6.63
C LEU A 15 8.34 -5.74 -6.51
N SER A 16 8.51 -6.23 -5.27
CA SER A 16 8.78 -7.64 -5.02
C SER A 16 7.72 -8.58 -5.60
N VAL A 17 6.47 -8.15 -5.78
CA VAL A 17 5.43 -8.96 -6.42
C VAL A 17 5.75 -9.19 -7.89
N ILE A 18 6.15 -8.14 -8.60
CA ILE A 18 6.49 -8.19 -10.02
C ILE A 18 7.75 -9.03 -10.22
N ASP A 19 8.80 -8.75 -9.44
CA ASP A 19 10.07 -9.49 -9.49
C ASP A 19 9.86 -10.98 -9.20
N SER A 20 9.07 -11.31 -8.17
CA SER A 20 8.77 -12.71 -7.83
C SER A 20 7.97 -13.39 -8.92
N TYR A 21 7.00 -12.70 -9.52
CA TYR A 21 6.21 -13.25 -10.61
C TYR A 21 7.07 -13.56 -11.84
N GLN A 22 7.98 -12.66 -12.21
CA GLN A 22 8.94 -12.88 -13.30
C GLN A 22 9.84 -14.09 -13.03
N LEU A 23 10.35 -14.24 -11.81
CA LEU A 23 11.17 -15.39 -11.40
C LEU A 23 10.38 -16.71 -11.49
N VAL A 24 9.12 -16.71 -11.07
CA VAL A 24 8.23 -17.89 -11.18
C VAL A 24 7.96 -18.25 -12.65
N GLN A 25 7.91 -17.26 -13.55
CA GLN A 25 7.84 -17.47 -15.00
C GLN A 25 9.21 -17.82 -15.63
N GLN A 26 10.16 -18.32 -14.83
CA GLN A 26 11.49 -18.74 -15.28
C GLN A 26 12.29 -17.61 -15.94
N GLY A 27 12.08 -16.36 -15.53
CA GLY A 27 12.77 -15.21 -16.09
C GLY A 27 12.29 -14.79 -17.48
N ARG A 28 11.19 -15.38 -17.98
CA ARG A 28 10.52 -14.93 -19.21
C ARG A 28 10.15 -13.45 -19.11
N GLU A 29 10.25 -12.74 -20.23
CA GLU A 29 9.65 -11.41 -20.36
C GLU A 29 8.12 -11.49 -20.21
N LEU A 30 7.61 -10.76 -19.22
CA LEU A 30 6.19 -10.66 -18.94
C LEU A 30 5.49 -9.82 -20.03
N THR A 31 4.27 -10.19 -20.39
CA THR A 31 3.44 -9.36 -21.27
C THR A 31 3.00 -8.07 -20.55
N GLU A 32 2.53 -7.07 -21.29
CA GLU A 32 2.00 -5.84 -20.69
C GLU A 32 0.83 -6.13 -19.73
N ASP A 33 -0.06 -7.06 -20.08
CA ASP A 33 -1.18 -7.47 -19.23
C ASP A 33 -0.69 -8.13 -17.92
N GLU A 34 0.34 -8.98 -18.02
CA GLU A 34 0.97 -9.64 -16.88
C GLU A 34 1.64 -8.63 -15.94
N ILE A 35 2.37 -7.67 -16.49
CA ILE A 35 2.98 -6.57 -15.73
C ILE A 35 1.89 -5.72 -15.08
N PHE A 36 0.81 -5.41 -15.79
CA PHE A 36 -0.30 -4.63 -15.27
C PHE A 36 -0.98 -5.33 -14.09
N LEU A 37 -1.32 -6.62 -14.22
CA LEU A 37 -1.92 -7.41 -13.15
C LEU A 37 -0.96 -7.55 -11.96
N ALA A 38 0.30 -7.90 -12.20
CA ALA A 38 1.30 -7.98 -11.12
C ALA A 38 1.47 -6.64 -10.39
N SER A 39 1.44 -5.53 -11.13
CA SER A 39 1.47 -4.17 -10.56
C SER A 39 0.21 -3.87 -9.73
N ALA A 40 -0.97 -4.23 -10.21
CA ALA A 40 -2.23 -4.05 -9.47
C ALA A 40 -2.20 -4.84 -8.14
N LEU A 41 -1.67 -6.06 -8.16
CA LEU A 41 -1.45 -6.86 -6.95
C LEU A 41 -0.36 -6.27 -6.04
N GLY A 42 0.73 -5.76 -6.61
CA GLY A 42 1.79 -5.06 -5.88
C GLY A 42 1.26 -3.83 -5.13
N TRP A 43 0.38 -3.05 -5.76
CA TRP A 43 -0.32 -1.95 -5.10
C TRP A 43 -1.18 -2.44 -3.95
N CYS A 44 -1.92 -3.54 -4.08
CA CYS A 44 -2.67 -4.12 -2.94
C CYS A 44 -1.77 -4.36 -1.71
N ILE A 45 -0.50 -4.76 -1.90
CA ILE A 45 0.46 -4.94 -0.81
C ILE A 45 0.91 -3.61 -0.20
N GLU A 46 1.17 -2.58 -1.00
CA GLU A 46 1.52 -1.24 -0.50
C GLU A 46 0.34 -0.60 0.27
N TRP A 47 -0.89 -0.81 -0.20
CA TRP A 47 -2.10 -0.41 0.53
C TRP A 47 -2.26 -1.16 1.85
N LEU A 48 -1.94 -2.45 1.88
CA LEU A 48 -1.95 -3.26 3.10
C LEU A 48 -0.89 -2.77 4.10
N GLN A 49 0.31 -2.43 3.62
CA GLN A 49 1.35 -1.84 4.43
C GLN A 49 0.88 -0.51 5.03
N ALA A 50 0.30 0.39 4.23
CA ALA A 50 -0.22 1.67 4.71
C ALA A 50 -1.33 1.48 5.76
N PHE A 51 -2.20 0.49 5.58
CA PHE A 51 -3.21 0.11 6.57
C PHE A 51 -2.60 -0.27 7.92
N PHE A 52 -1.49 -1.02 7.94
CA PHE A 52 -0.83 -1.37 9.20
C PHE A 52 -0.09 -0.20 9.82
N LEU A 53 0.58 0.64 9.02
CA LEU A 53 1.42 1.72 9.52
C LEU A 53 0.63 2.87 10.16
N VAL A 54 -0.60 3.16 9.70
CA VAL A 54 -1.39 4.26 10.28
C VAL A 54 -1.80 3.99 11.74
N PRO A 55 -2.37 2.82 12.10
CA PRO A 55 -2.59 2.43 13.49
C PRO A 55 -1.29 2.24 14.28
N ASP A 56 -0.24 1.69 13.67
CA ASP A 56 1.08 1.52 14.28
C ASP A 56 1.65 2.85 14.78
N ASP A 57 1.66 3.87 13.93
CA ASP A 57 2.08 5.23 14.30
C ASP A 57 1.30 5.79 15.49
N ILE A 58 0.01 5.44 15.62
CA ILE A 58 -0.85 5.86 16.73
C ILE A 58 -0.48 5.09 18.00
N MET A 59 -0.31 3.77 17.91
CA MET A 59 0.03 2.89 19.04
C MET A 59 1.40 3.26 19.63
N ASP A 60 2.37 3.57 18.77
CA ASP A 60 3.74 3.91 19.17
C ASP A 60 3.90 5.40 19.50
N GLY A 61 2.88 6.22 19.25
CA GLY A 61 2.96 7.67 19.45
C GLY A 61 3.97 8.34 18.51
N SER A 62 4.22 7.78 17.34
CA SER A 62 5.21 8.24 16.36
C SER A 62 5.01 9.70 15.94
N HIS A 63 6.12 10.35 15.60
CA HIS A 63 6.14 11.76 15.15
C HIS A 63 6.13 11.88 13.63
N THR A 64 6.97 11.10 12.94
CA THR A 64 7.18 11.19 11.49
C THR A 64 7.28 9.82 10.84
N ARG A 65 6.77 9.71 9.61
CA ARG A 65 6.88 8.55 8.72
C ARG A 65 7.23 9.02 7.30
N CYS A 66 8.17 8.34 6.64
CA CYS A 66 8.63 8.70 5.29
C CYS A 66 9.02 10.19 5.14
N GLY A 67 9.63 10.78 6.18
CA GLY A 67 10.06 12.18 6.17
C GLY A 67 8.94 13.22 6.35
N GLN A 68 7.71 12.78 6.61
CA GLN A 68 6.55 13.66 6.85
C GLN A 68 5.91 13.37 8.22
N PRO A 69 5.15 14.30 8.82
CA PRO A 69 4.41 14.02 10.05
C PRO A 69 3.50 12.79 9.91
N CYS A 70 3.40 11.95 10.96
CA CYS A 70 2.46 10.82 10.93
C CYS A 70 1.02 11.32 10.70
N TRP A 71 0.20 10.55 9.99
CA TRP A 71 -1.12 11.00 9.52
C TRP A 71 -2.01 11.55 10.65
N PHE A 72 -2.02 10.89 11.81
CA PHE A 72 -2.80 11.30 12.98
C PHE A 72 -2.30 12.60 13.64
N ARG A 73 -1.09 13.06 13.33
CA ARG A 73 -0.51 14.31 13.83
C ARG A 73 -0.96 15.54 13.03
N LEU A 74 -1.57 15.35 11.86
CA LEU A 74 -2.05 16.48 11.07
C LEU A 74 -3.24 17.15 11.79
N PRO A 75 -3.27 18.50 11.90
CA PRO A 75 -4.26 19.21 12.71
C PRO A 75 -5.73 18.93 12.35
N LYS A 76 -6.01 18.62 11.08
CA LYS A 76 -7.37 18.33 10.59
C LYS A 76 -7.74 16.84 10.65
N VAL A 77 -6.80 15.97 11.02
CA VAL A 77 -6.97 14.52 10.99
C VAL A 77 -7.15 13.99 12.41
N GLY A 78 -6.13 14.12 13.27
CA GLY A 78 -6.19 13.56 14.62
C GLY A 78 -6.54 12.07 14.60
N MET A 79 -7.47 11.67 15.49
CA MET A 79 -7.91 10.28 15.61
C MET A 79 -8.85 9.79 14.50
N ILE A 80 -9.27 10.66 13.56
CA ILE A 80 -9.96 10.23 12.33
C ILE A 80 -9.08 9.25 11.54
N ALA A 81 -7.76 9.33 11.73
CA ALA A 81 -6.77 8.39 11.21
C ALA A 81 -7.09 6.91 11.47
N VAL A 82 -7.78 6.58 12.58
CA VAL A 82 -8.21 5.19 12.86
C VAL A 82 -9.19 4.70 11.80
N ASN A 83 -10.20 5.51 11.47
CA ASN A 83 -11.17 5.18 10.43
C ASN A 83 -10.52 5.18 9.04
N ASP A 84 -9.63 6.14 8.78
CA ASP A 84 -8.90 6.22 7.52
C ASP A 84 -8.03 4.98 7.27
N GLY A 85 -7.44 4.40 8.33
CA GLY A 85 -6.78 3.09 8.27
C GLY A 85 -7.71 2.00 7.74
N VAL A 86 -8.92 1.89 8.29
CA VAL A 86 -9.91 0.90 7.81
C VAL A 86 -10.30 1.13 6.35
N VAL A 87 -10.41 2.40 5.92
CA VAL A 87 -10.65 2.74 4.50
C VAL A 87 -9.55 2.20 3.61
N LEU A 88 -8.26 2.35 3.97
CA LEU A 88 -7.13 1.79 3.21
C LEU A 88 -7.29 0.28 2.97
N ARG A 89 -7.64 -0.48 4.00
CA ARG A 89 -7.85 -1.93 3.89
C ARG A 89 -9.01 -2.28 2.95
N ASN A 90 -10.07 -1.48 2.90
CA ASN A 90 -11.25 -1.74 2.09
C ASN A 90 -11.02 -1.53 0.59
N HIS A 91 -9.97 -0.82 0.17
CA HIS A 91 -9.64 -0.67 -1.24
C HIS A 91 -9.02 -1.94 -1.85
N ILE A 92 -8.29 -2.72 -1.06
CA ILE A 92 -7.65 -3.98 -1.49
C ILE A 92 -8.66 -4.94 -2.15
N PRO A 93 -9.76 -5.36 -1.48
CA PRO A 93 -10.71 -6.28 -2.11
C PRO A 93 -11.38 -5.69 -3.36
N ARG A 94 -11.53 -4.37 -3.46
CA ARG A 94 -12.11 -3.73 -4.66
C ARG A 94 -11.19 -3.88 -5.88
N ILE A 95 -9.87 -3.74 -5.68
CA ILE A 95 -8.87 -3.96 -6.73
C ILE A 95 -8.85 -5.44 -7.12
N LEU A 96 -8.82 -6.33 -6.12
CA LEU A 96 -8.79 -7.78 -6.36
C LEU A 96 -10.02 -8.26 -7.14
N ILE A 97 -11.22 -7.80 -6.76
CA ILE A 97 -12.45 -8.12 -7.50
C ILE A 97 -12.42 -7.55 -8.91
N LYS A 98 -11.93 -6.33 -9.11
CA LYS A 98 -11.96 -5.69 -10.44
C LYS A 98 -11.04 -6.37 -11.47
N TYR A 99 -9.89 -6.88 -11.03
CA TYR A 99 -8.84 -7.33 -11.94
C TYR A 99 -8.57 -8.84 -11.93
N PHE A 100 -9.05 -9.58 -10.92
CA PHE A 100 -8.75 -11.01 -10.74
C PHE A 100 -9.98 -11.89 -10.52
N ARG A 101 -11.20 -11.33 -10.54
CA ARG A 101 -12.43 -12.07 -10.26
C ARG A 101 -13.61 -11.63 -11.10
#